data_AF-A0A150AHQ5-F1
#
_entry.id   AF-A0A150AHQ5-F1
#
_cell.length_a   1.000
_cell.length_b   1.000
_cell.length_c   1.000
_cell.angle_alpha   90.00
_cell.angle_beta   90.00
_cell.angle_gamma   90.00
#
_symmetry.space_group_name_H-M   'P 1'
#
loop_
_entity.id
_entity.type
_entity.pdbx_description
1 polymer ?
#
loop_
_entity_poly.entity_id
_entity_poly.type
_entity_poly.pdbx_seq_one_letter_code
_entity_poly.pdbx_strand_id
1 'polypeptide(L)'
;MKQTLILYLILFYQVNLFAQEAIFSEGYYNLKIGSYETQSLNTELKNIDLPTIQPQTKFTEKENICFIKVPETGIILFQSFDFMKEPIGLLNKTSIVELDSIYYQEIFNKSENSWSLTFNVWYAVSINGAKYYTDYKIHNSIAYTEIIKEYNQKLLLISESTGYDQYYDLGYPGNFFVVILDNENNILFESNILDFNYGDEFWEPELTETVTSKMTEKGFGIKIIGLNEEFNGMWNGKELIINSKEDNN
;
A
#
# COMPACT_ATOMS: atom_id res chain seq x y z
N MET A 1 17.47 37.67 47.45
CA MET A 1 17.89 36.25 47.47
C MET A 1 16.63 35.41 47.63
N LYS A 2 16.35 34.47 46.72
CA LYS A 2 15.02 33.91 46.30
C LYS A 2 14.38 34.78 45.21
N GLN A 3 13.99 34.31 44.03
CA GLN A 3 13.90 32.95 43.46
C GLN A 3 14.08 33.08 41.95
N THR A 4 15.14 32.47 41.42
CA THR A 4 15.28 32.15 40.00
C THR A 4 14.42 30.91 39.74
N LEU A 5 13.22 31.07 39.17
CA LEU A 5 12.31 30.01 38.69
C LEU A 5 11.08 30.77 38.18
N ILE A 6 10.68 30.80 36.93
CA ILE A 6 10.37 29.71 36.02
C ILE A 6 10.46 30.29 34.60
N LEU A 7 11.55 30.00 33.90
CA LEU A 7 11.61 30.11 32.44
C LEU A 7 11.43 28.69 31.88
N TYR A 8 10.25 28.12 32.14
CA TYR A 8 9.73 26.94 31.48
C TYR A 8 8.26 27.21 31.19
N LEU A 9 7.98 28.27 30.42
CA LEU A 9 6.79 28.25 29.59
C LEU A 9 7.16 27.28 28.47
N ILE A 10 6.83 26.03 28.74
CA ILE A 10 6.95 24.91 27.84
C ILE A 10 6.26 25.36 26.57
N LEU A 11 7.06 25.73 25.56
CA LEU A 11 6.70 25.49 24.19
C LEU A 11 6.45 23.99 24.10
N PHE A 12 5.23 23.58 24.49
CA PHE A 12 4.56 22.47 23.85
C PHE A 12 4.30 23.00 22.44
N TYR A 13 5.38 23.06 21.66
CA TYR A 13 5.30 22.76 20.25
C TYR A 13 4.52 21.47 20.22
N GLN A 14 3.25 21.60 19.85
CA GLN A 14 2.48 20.51 19.29
C GLN A 14 3.26 20.07 18.06
N VAL A 15 4.29 19.27 18.28
CA VAL A 15 4.71 18.29 17.31
C VAL A 15 3.56 17.29 17.33
N ASN A 16 2.48 17.63 16.62
CA ASN A 16 1.63 16.60 16.08
C ASN A 16 2.54 15.90 15.07
N LEU A 17 3.36 14.97 15.59
CA LEU A 17 3.80 13.84 14.80
C LEU A 17 2.49 13.20 14.38
N PHE A 18 2.05 13.49 13.15
CA PHE A 18 0.94 12.81 12.52
C PHE A 18 1.40 11.37 12.26
N ALA A 19 1.58 10.62 13.34
CA ALA A 19 1.69 9.19 13.28
C ALA A 19 0.34 8.68 12.81
N GLN A 20 0.36 7.81 11.81
CA GLN A 20 -0.77 7.01 11.38
C GLN A 20 -1.52 6.45 12.59
N GLU A 21 -2.82 6.72 12.69
CA GLU A 21 -3.61 6.30 13.85
C GLU A 21 -4.25 4.93 13.61
N ALA A 22 -3.91 3.94 14.44
CA ALA A 22 -4.55 2.63 14.45
C ALA A 22 -5.66 2.58 15.50
N ILE A 23 -6.91 2.38 15.06
CA ILE A 23 -8.12 2.43 15.89
C ILE A 23 -8.77 1.05 15.93
N PHE A 24 -8.82 0.44 17.12
CA PHE A 24 -9.39 -0.90 17.32
C PHE A 24 -10.78 -0.80 17.94
N SER A 25 -11.74 -1.47 17.32
CA SER A 25 -13.08 -1.65 17.91
C SER A 25 -13.00 -2.58 19.12
N GLU A 26 -13.91 -2.38 20.08
CA GLU A 26 -14.01 -3.24 21.24
C GLU A 26 -14.24 -4.69 20.81
N GLY A 27 -13.34 -5.59 21.24
CA GLY A 27 -13.41 -7.00 20.87
C GLY A 27 -12.99 -7.32 19.44
N TYR A 28 -12.18 -6.49 18.77
CA TYR A 28 -11.62 -6.78 17.43
C TYR A 28 -11.04 -8.21 17.31
N TYR A 29 -10.29 -8.66 18.33
CA TYR A 29 -9.70 -10.00 18.37
C TYR A 29 -10.69 -11.13 18.72
N ASN A 30 -11.96 -10.82 18.98
CA ASN A 30 -13.00 -11.82 19.18
C ASN A 30 -13.46 -12.34 17.82
N LEU A 31 -12.94 -13.51 17.42
CA LEU A 31 -13.29 -14.15 16.15
C LEU A 31 -14.80 -14.37 16.02
N LYS A 32 -15.37 -13.90 14.92
CA LYS A 32 -16.78 -14.12 14.55
C LYS A 32 -16.89 -15.24 13.53
N ILE A 33 -17.92 -16.08 13.64
CA ILE A 33 -18.22 -17.07 12.61
C ILE A 33 -18.82 -16.35 11.40
N GLY A 34 -18.23 -16.54 10.23
CA GLY A 34 -18.70 -15.95 8.96
C GLY A 34 -17.55 -15.54 8.04
N SER A 35 -17.85 -14.63 7.11
CA SER A 35 -16.86 -14.01 6.24
C SER A 35 -17.21 -12.55 6.01
N TYR A 36 -16.19 -11.70 5.93
CA TYR A 36 -16.33 -10.33 5.46
C TYR A 36 -16.17 -10.27 3.95
N GLU A 37 -17.08 -9.54 3.29
CA GLU A 37 -16.97 -9.22 1.87
C GLU A 37 -16.50 -7.77 1.71
N THR A 38 -15.44 -7.56 0.93
CA THR A 38 -14.90 -6.23 0.64
C THR A 38 -15.91 -5.38 -0.13
N GLN A 39 -16.40 -4.33 0.53
CA GLN A 39 -17.43 -3.44 0.00
C GLN A 39 -16.90 -2.57 -1.16
N SER A 40 -15.62 -2.20 -1.13
CA SER A 40 -14.98 -1.43 -2.20
C SER A 40 -14.95 -2.18 -3.54
N LEU A 41 -15.16 -3.50 -3.53
CA LEU A 41 -15.24 -4.35 -4.73
C LEU A 41 -16.67 -4.77 -5.09
N ASN A 42 -17.68 -4.34 -4.33
CA ASN A 42 -19.07 -4.72 -4.53
C ASN A 42 -19.58 -4.27 -5.92
N THR A 43 -19.95 -5.23 -6.75
CA THR A 43 -20.39 -5.00 -8.14
C THR A 43 -21.75 -4.32 -8.23
N GLU A 44 -22.65 -4.54 -7.26
CA GLU A 44 -23.96 -3.89 -7.24
C GLU A 44 -23.82 -2.38 -7.03
N LEU A 45 -22.92 -1.98 -6.12
CA LEU A 45 -22.61 -0.58 -5.87
C LEU A 45 -21.93 0.10 -7.07
N LYS A 46 -21.18 -0.65 -7.89
CA LYS A 46 -20.57 -0.13 -9.13
C LYS A 46 -21.58 0.16 -10.24
N ASN A 47 -22.77 -0.43 -10.17
CA ASN A 47 -23.86 -0.15 -11.12
C ASN A 47 -24.59 1.17 -10.80
N ILE A 48 -24.29 1.79 -9.65
CA ILE A 48 -24.71 3.14 -9.33
C ILE A 48 -23.80 4.09 -10.12
N ASP A 49 -24.38 5.10 -10.78
CA ASP A 49 -23.62 6.12 -11.51
C ASP A 49 -22.83 6.99 -10.53
N LEU A 50 -21.60 6.55 -10.22
CA LEU A 50 -20.69 7.20 -9.28
C LEU A 50 -19.70 8.08 -10.04
N PRO A 51 -19.39 9.28 -9.53
CA PRO A 51 -18.38 10.13 -10.16
C PRO A 51 -17.00 9.46 -10.09
N THR A 52 -16.21 9.63 -11.15
CA THR A 52 -14.82 9.16 -11.17
C THR A 52 -13.95 10.07 -10.30
N ILE A 53 -13.25 9.48 -9.34
CA ILE A 53 -12.27 10.17 -8.50
C ILE A 53 -10.93 10.17 -9.25
N GLN A 54 -10.35 11.36 -9.44
CA GLN A 54 -9.05 11.48 -10.09
C GLN A 54 -7.95 10.96 -9.15
N PRO A 55 -7.07 10.07 -9.62
CA PRO A 55 -5.96 9.60 -8.82
C PRO A 55 -4.98 10.75 -8.54
N GLN A 56 -4.28 10.66 -7.41
CA GLN A 56 -3.09 11.46 -7.15
C GLN A 56 -1.89 10.75 -7.75
N THR A 57 -1.24 11.39 -8.72
CA THR A 57 -0.12 10.81 -9.47
C THR A 57 1.22 11.44 -9.13
N LYS A 58 1.23 12.55 -8.38
CA LYS A 58 2.44 13.22 -7.96
C LYS A 58 2.90 12.71 -6.60
N PHE A 59 4.08 12.08 -6.59
CA PHE A 59 4.71 11.56 -5.40
C PHE A 59 5.32 12.68 -4.58
N THR A 60 5.06 12.65 -3.27
CA THR A 60 5.69 13.51 -2.27
C THR A 60 6.19 12.59 -1.18
N GLU A 61 7.45 12.71 -0.79
CA GLU A 61 8.03 11.86 0.23
C GLU A 61 7.52 12.30 1.61
N LYS A 62 6.58 11.53 2.17
CA LYS A 62 6.04 11.67 3.53
C LYS A 62 5.94 10.28 4.17
N GLU A 63 5.98 10.22 5.50
CA GLU A 63 5.98 8.96 6.25
C GLU A 63 4.70 8.12 6.05
N ASN A 64 3.56 8.77 5.81
CA ASN A 64 2.26 8.11 5.68
C ASN A 64 1.80 7.91 4.23
N ILE A 65 2.74 7.95 3.27
CA ILE A 65 2.40 7.75 1.85
C ILE A 65 2.27 6.26 1.56
N CYS A 66 1.15 5.90 0.96
CA CYS A 66 0.83 4.56 0.50
C CYS A 66 0.36 4.60 -0.95
N PHE A 67 0.09 3.43 -1.50
CA PHE A 67 -0.49 3.28 -2.83
C PHE A 67 -1.74 2.41 -2.75
N ILE A 68 -2.72 2.73 -3.59
CA ILE A 68 -3.83 1.83 -3.88
C ILE A 68 -3.62 1.36 -5.31
N LYS A 69 -3.15 0.11 -5.49
CA LYS A 69 -3.09 -0.52 -6.82
C LYS A 69 -4.50 -0.98 -7.19
N VAL A 70 -5.11 -0.29 -8.13
CA VAL A 70 -6.53 -0.50 -8.47
C VAL A 70 -6.66 -1.62 -9.51
N PRO A 71 -7.54 -2.61 -9.31
CA PRO A 71 -7.83 -3.63 -10.31
C PRO A 71 -8.59 -3.02 -11.51
N GLU A 72 -8.62 -3.71 -12.65
CA GLU A 72 -9.32 -3.23 -13.86
C GLU A 72 -10.77 -2.82 -13.63
N THR A 73 -11.44 -3.47 -12.66
CA THR A 73 -12.84 -3.18 -12.32
C THR A 73 -13.02 -1.93 -11.46
N GLY A 74 -11.95 -1.24 -11.06
CA GLY A 74 -12.00 -0.11 -10.14
C GLY A 74 -12.29 -0.50 -8.70
N ILE A 75 -12.19 0.48 -7.79
CA ILE A 75 -12.67 0.37 -6.40
C ILE A 75 -13.61 1.52 -6.08
N ILE A 76 -14.60 1.24 -5.24
CA ILE A 76 -15.51 2.25 -4.71
C ILE A 76 -14.86 2.88 -3.48
N LEU A 77 -14.93 4.20 -3.40
CA LEU A 77 -14.56 4.99 -2.24
C LEU A 77 -15.81 5.49 -1.53
N PHE A 78 -15.74 5.59 -0.21
CA PHE A 78 -16.87 5.88 0.67
C PHE A 78 -16.68 7.17 1.46
N GLN A 79 -17.79 7.79 1.85
CA GLN A 79 -17.80 8.97 2.74
C GLN A 79 -17.37 8.62 4.17
N SER A 80 -17.66 7.40 4.63
CA SER A 80 -17.39 6.92 5.98
C SER A 80 -17.25 5.40 6.04
N PHE A 81 -16.65 4.89 7.12
CA PHE A 81 -16.51 3.45 7.39
C PHE A 81 -17.70 2.80 8.13
N ASP A 82 -18.68 3.58 8.59
CA ASP A 82 -19.80 3.14 9.46
C ASP A 82 -21.19 3.15 8.74
N PHE A 83 -22.27 2.71 9.43
CA PHE A 83 -23.63 2.26 9.01
C PHE A 83 -24.33 2.92 7.81
N MET A 84 -23.87 4.07 7.33
CA MET A 84 -24.28 4.68 6.06
C MET A 84 -23.06 4.72 5.15
N LYS A 85 -22.53 3.54 4.78
CA LYS A 85 -21.39 3.39 3.83
C LYS A 85 -21.82 3.91 2.46
N GLU A 86 -21.88 5.23 2.34
CA GLU A 86 -22.35 5.95 1.17
C GLU A 86 -21.22 5.96 0.16
N PRO A 87 -21.37 5.27 -0.98
CA PRO A 87 -20.38 5.31 -2.04
C PRO A 87 -20.36 6.72 -2.62
N ILE A 88 -19.18 7.32 -2.68
CA ILE A 88 -19.02 8.72 -3.13
C ILE A 88 -18.27 8.83 -4.45
N GLY A 89 -17.63 7.75 -4.90
CA GLY A 89 -16.98 7.75 -6.20
C GLY A 89 -16.25 6.46 -6.53
N LEU A 90 -15.86 6.34 -7.79
CA LEU A 90 -15.09 5.23 -8.33
C LEU A 90 -13.65 5.68 -8.57
N LEU A 91 -12.68 5.01 -7.95
CA LEU A 91 -11.28 5.13 -8.29
C LEU A 91 -10.93 4.01 -9.29
N ASN A 92 -10.52 4.38 -10.49
CA ASN A 92 -10.33 3.46 -11.62
C ASN A 92 -8.86 3.28 -12.04
N LYS A 93 -7.95 3.97 -11.36
CA LYS A 93 -6.51 3.93 -11.61
C LYS A 93 -5.78 3.94 -10.28
N THR A 94 -4.59 3.37 -10.28
CA THR A 94 -3.70 3.42 -9.12
C THR A 94 -3.52 4.86 -8.67
N SER A 95 -3.57 5.06 -7.35
CA SER A 95 -3.37 6.36 -6.74
C SER A 95 -2.34 6.26 -5.64
N ILE A 96 -1.50 7.29 -5.56
CA ILE A 96 -0.77 7.63 -4.35
C ILE A 96 -1.80 8.14 -3.35
N VAL A 97 -1.69 7.73 -2.09
CA VAL A 97 -2.62 8.15 -1.04
C VAL A 97 -1.86 8.52 0.22
N GLU A 98 -2.36 9.49 0.95
CA GLU A 98 -1.91 9.76 2.32
C GLU A 98 -2.81 8.99 3.27
N LEU A 99 -2.22 8.15 4.12
CA LEU A 99 -2.95 7.34 5.07
C LEU A 99 -3.11 8.10 6.39
N ASP A 100 -4.35 8.37 6.77
CA ASP A 100 -4.66 9.09 7.99
C ASP A 100 -4.84 8.13 9.17
N SER A 101 -5.70 7.13 8.99
CA SER A 101 -6.08 6.19 10.05
C SER A 101 -6.48 4.82 9.50
N ILE A 102 -6.30 3.79 10.32
CA ILE A 102 -6.81 2.44 10.08
C ILE A 102 -7.83 2.08 11.16
N TYR A 103 -8.97 1.55 10.77
CA TYR A 103 -10.05 1.12 11.64
C TYR A 103 -10.17 -0.40 11.59
N TYR A 104 -9.75 -1.07 12.66
CA TYR A 104 -9.84 -2.51 12.85
C TYR A 104 -11.17 -2.85 13.53
N GLN A 105 -12.15 -3.32 12.76
CA GLN A 105 -13.51 -3.55 13.28
C GLN A 105 -13.69 -4.99 13.75
N GLU A 106 -13.53 -5.96 12.86
CA GLU A 106 -13.89 -7.35 13.12
C GLU A 106 -12.98 -8.32 12.37
N ILE A 107 -12.75 -9.49 12.97
CA ILE A 107 -12.12 -10.64 12.32
C ILE A 107 -13.14 -11.76 12.21
N PHE A 108 -13.27 -12.34 11.02
CA PHE A 108 -14.20 -13.43 10.74
C PHE A 108 -13.43 -14.70 10.39
N ASN A 109 -13.95 -15.84 10.85
CA ASN A 109 -13.50 -17.16 10.46
C ASN A 109 -14.67 -17.93 9.82
N LYS A 110 -14.43 -18.47 8.62
CA LYS A 110 -15.46 -19.17 7.83
C LYS A 110 -16.05 -20.38 8.55
N SER A 111 -15.27 -21.05 9.41
CA SER A 111 -15.76 -22.11 10.31
C SER A 111 -14.81 -22.31 11.49
N GLU A 112 -15.29 -22.89 12.60
CA GLU A 112 -14.48 -23.16 13.80
C GLU A 112 -13.22 -24.00 13.53
N ASN A 113 -13.15 -24.72 12.40
CA ASN A 113 -12.04 -25.59 12.00
C ASN A 113 -11.25 -25.05 10.80
N SER A 114 -11.51 -23.83 10.33
CA SER A 114 -10.78 -23.23 9.23
C SER A 114 -9.72 -22.26 9.75
N TRP A 115 -8.58 -22.22 9.08
CA TRP A 115 -7.55 -21.19 9.27
C TRP A 115 -7.79 -19.97 8.37
N SER A 116 -8.89 -19.96 7.59
CA SER A 116 -9.20 -18.88 6.65
C SER A 116 -9.89 -17.73 7.38
N LEU A 117 -9.13 -16.63 7.55
CA LEU A 117 -9.60 -15.39 8.15
C LEU A 117 -9.97 -14.36 7.07
N THR A 118 -11.01 -13.58 7.35
CA THR A 118 -11.37 -12.38 6.58
C THR A 118 -11.56 -11.22 7.55
N PHE A 119 -11.27 -10.00 7.11
CA PHE A 119 -11.08 -8.86 7.98
C PHE A 119 -11.96 -7.70 7.54
N ASN A 120 -12.72 -7.13 8.49
CA ASN A 120 -13.40 -5.86 8.33
C ASN A 120 -12.46 -4.76 8.83
N VAL A 121 -11.59 -4.29 7.93
CA VAL A 121 -10.62 -3.23 8.19
C VAL A 121 -10.82 -2.13 7.17
N TRP A 122 -10.88 -0.89 7.66
CA TRP A 122 -11.11 0.30 6.84
C TRP A 122 -9.96 1.27 6.97
N TYR A 123 -9.64 1.94 5.87
CA TYR A 123 -8.63 2.97 5.76
C TYR A 123 -9.31 4.32 5.57
N ALA A 124 -8.91 5.33 6.35
CA ALA A 124 -9.11 6.72 6.00
C ALA A 124 -7.91 7.20 5.19
N VAL A 125 -8.15 7.60 3.95
CA VAL A 125 -7.11 8.02 3.02
C VAL A 125 -7.43 9.38 2.44
N SER A 126 -6.39 10.13 2.12
CA SER A 126 -6.49 11.41 1.41
C SER A 126 -5.92 11.28 0.00
N ILE A 127 -6.70 11.73 -0.98
CA ILE A 127 -6.36 11.77 -2.42
C ILE A 127 -6.59 13.19 -2.91
N ASN A 128 -5.56 13.85 -3.43
CA ASN A 128 -5.63 15.24 -3.89
C ASN A 128 -6.20 16.21 -2.83
N GLY A 129 -5.92 15.95 -1.55
CA GLY A 129 -6.40 16.74 -0.41
C GLY A 129 -7.85 16.51 0.01
N ALA A 130 -8.59 15.62 -0.66
CA ALA A 130 -9.92 15.18 -0.25
C ALA A 130 -9.85 13.85 0.50
N LYS A 131 -10.68 13.69 1.54
CA LYS A 131 -10.71 12.50 2.39
C LYS A 131 -11.71 11.47 1.88
N TYR A 132 -11.31 10.21 1.92
CA TYR A 132 -12.08 9.04 1.48
C TYR A 132 -11.90 7.88 2.46
N TYR A 133 -12.82 6.92 2.40
CA TYR A 133 -12.76 5.68 3.15
C TYR A 133 -12.82 4.48 2.22
N THR A 134 -12.05 3.43 2.51
CA THR A 134 -12.06 2.18 1.75
C THR A 134 -11.68 1.00 2.64
N ASP A 135 -12.29 -0.15 2.40
CA ASP A 135 -11.85 -1.44 2.93
C ASP A 135 -11.05 -2.27 1.92
N TYR A 136 -10.66 -1.65 0.81
CA TYR A 136 -9.71 -2.23 -0.11
C TYR A 136 -8.31 -2.17 0.48
N LYS A 137 -7.59 -3.29 0.43
CA LYS A 137 -6.24 -3.40 0.99
C LYS A 137 -5.28 -2.46 0.26
N ILE A 138 -4.46 -1.75 1.02
CA ILE A 138 -3.53 -0.75 0.49
C ILE A 138 -2.10 -1.28 0.51
N HIS A 139 -1.29 -0.80 -0.43
CA HIS A 139 0.13 -1.09 -0.47
C HIS A 139 0.86 -0.05 0.36
N ASN A 140 1.22 -0.45 1.58
CA ASN A 140 1.60 0.43 2.67
C ASN A 140 3.11 0.59 2.85
N SER A 141 3.93 0.03 1.97
CA SER A 141 5.39 0.09 2.11
C SER A 141 6.09 0.38 0.78
N ILE A 142 7.08 1.27 0.85
CA ILE A 142 8.09 1.45 -0.20
C ILE A 142 9.25 0.52 0.16
N ALA A 143 9.22 -0.67 -0.41
CA ALA A 143 10.16 -1.75 -0.16
C ALA A 143 11.59 -1.43 -0.63
N TYR A 144 11.73 -0.73 -1.75
CA TYR A 144 13.02 -0.36 -2.32
C TYR A 144 12.90 0.90 -3.17
N THR A 145 13.97 1.68 -3.28
CA THR A 145 14.03 2.90 -4.07
C THR A 145 15.40 3.03 -4.73
N GLU A 146 15.43 3.40 -6.01
CA GLU A 146 16.68 3.67 -6.74
C GLU A 146 16.52 4.87 -7.69
N ILE A 147 17.58 5.68 -7.81
CA ILE A 147 17.64 6.75 -8.81
C ILE A 147 18.32 6.20 -10.07
N ILE A 148 17.58 6.16 -11.18
CA ILE A 148 18.08 5.72 -12.48
C ILE A 148 18.60 6.95 -13.24
N LYS A 149 19.86 7.30 -13.00
CA LYS A 149 20.49 8.55 -13.50
C LYS A 149 20.44 8.67 -15.02
N GLU A 150 20.64 7.57 -15.73
CA GLU A 150 20.68 7.47 -17.19
C GLU A 150 19.36 7.88 -17.84
N TYR A 151 18.24 7.71 -17.15
CA TYR A 151 16.91 8.08 -17.63
C TYR A 151 16.34 9.31 -16.92
N ASN A 152 17.06 9.86 -15.92
CA ASN A 152 16.56 10.93 -15.05
C ASN A 152 15.20 10.56 -14.40
N GLN A 153 15.12 9.35 -13.87
CA GLN A 153 13.91 8.74 -13.31
C GLN A 153 14.20 8.15 -11.92
N LYS A 154 13.15 7.94 -11.12
CA LYS A 154 13.22 7.25 -9.81
C LYS A 154 12.37 5.99 -9.86
N LEU A 155 12.94 4.84 -9.52
CA LEU A 155 12.20 3.60 -9.33
C LEU A 155 11.79 3.48 -7.86
N LEU A 156 10.53 3.11 -7.64
CA LEU A 156 10.00 2.65 -6.37
C LEU A 156 9.52 1.21 -6.55
N LEU A 157 9.95 0.33 -5.66
CA LEU A 157 9.33 -0.98 -5.47
C LEU A 157 8.32 -0.83 -4.33
N ILE A 158 7.05 -1.01 -4.64
CA ILE A 158 5.94 -0.86 -3.70
C ILE A 158 5.47 -2.25 -3.29
N SER A 159 5.14 -2.42 -2.01
CA SER A 159 4.63 -3.69 -1.49
C SER A 159 3.40 -3.51 -0.61
N GLU A 160 2.60 -4.58 -0.56
CA GLU A 160 1.45 -4.73 0.32
C GLU A 160 1.82 -5.67 1.47
N SER A 161 1.67 -5.24 2.72
CA SER A 161 1.82 -6.16 3.84
C SER A 161 0.71 -7.21 3.82
N THR A 162 1.06 -8.50 3.78
CA THR A 162 0.06 -9.59 3.77
C THR A 162 -0.56 -9.84 5.13
N GLY A 163 0.01 -9.29 6.21
CA GLY A 163 -0.37 -9.63 7.59
C GLY A 163 0.11 -11.03 8.00
N TYR A 164 -0.18 -11.42 9.25
CA TYR A 164 -0.03 -12.79 9.77
C TYR A 164 -1.05 -13.05 10.88
N ASP A 165 -1.54 -14.28 10.99
CA ASP A 165 -2.55 -14.68 11.98
C ASP A 165 -3.74 -13.69 12.04
N GLN A 166 -3.92 -13.01 13.17
CA GLN A 166 -4.99 -12.02 13.41
C GLN A 166 -4.56 -10.58 13.09
N TYR A 167 -3.32 -10.38 12.63
CA TYR A 167 -2.76 -9.11 12.26
C TYR A 167 -2.90 -8.89 10.76
N TYR A 168 -3.79 -7.97 10.38
CA TYR A 168 -4.23 -7.80 9.00
C TYR A 168 -3.16 -7.20 8.06
N ASP A 169 -2.41 -6.22 8.57
CA ASP A 169 -1.46 -5.39 7.83
C ASP A 169 -0.14 -5.14 8.59
N LEU A 170 0.03 -5.84 9.71
CA LEU A 170 1.32 -6.02 10.36
C LEU A 170 1.81 -7.40 9.95
N GLY A 171 2.67 -7.45 8.95
CA GLY A 171 3.21 -8.68 8.41
C GLY A 171 4.16 -8.43 7.26
N TYR A 172 4.52 -9.51 6.58
CA TYR A 172 5.52 -9.53 5.53
C TYR A 172 5.03 -8.77 4.29
N PRO A 173 5.89 -8.01 3.59
CA PRO A 173 5.51 -7.52 2.28
C PRO A 173 5.32 -8.71 1.35
N GLY A 174 4.14 -8.75 0.76
CA GLY A 174 3.84 -9.53 -0.43
C GLY A 174 3.37 -8.58 -1.53
N ASN A 175 2.91 -9.17 -2.63
CA ASN A 175 2.29 -8.48 -3.76
C ASN A 175 3.01 -7.17 -4.13
N PHE A 176 4.13 -7.32 -4.81
CA PHE A 176 4.96 -6.18 -5.19
C PHE A 176 4.48 -5.58 -6.50
N PHE A 177 4.71 -4.29 -6.73
CA PHE A 177 4.68 -3.70 -8.06
C PHE A 177 5.69 -2.56 -8.18
N VAL A 178 6.11 -2.29 -9.41
CA VAL A 178 7.08 -1.24 -9.71
C VAL A 178 6.35 0.03 -10.10
N VAL A 179 6.82 1.16 -9.56
CA VAL A 179 6.45 2.50 -9.98
C VAL A 179 7.71 3.22 -10.46
N ILE A 180 7.63 3.85 -11.63
CA ILE A 180 8.68 4.74 -12.13
C ILE A 180 8.15 6.17 -12.10
N LEU A 181 8.93 7.06 -11.50
CA LEU A 181 8.67 8.48 -11.45
C LEU A 181 9.57 9.24 -12.42
N ASP A 182 9.06 10.34 -12.99
CA ASP A 182 9.89 11.34 -13.66
C ASP A 182 10.68 12.18 -12.66
N ASN A 183 11.46 13.13 -13.18
CA ASN A 183 12.24 14.09 -12.41
C ASN A 183 11.39 15.14 -11.67
N GLU A 184 10.09 15.19 -11.93
CA GLU A 184 9.10 16.04 -11.24
C GLU A 184 8.27 15.24 -10.22
N ASN A 185 8.62 13.97 -10.01
CA ASN A 185 7.96 12.99 -9.17
C ASN A 185 6.53 12.59 -9.63
N ASN A 186 6.18 12.75 -10.89
CA ASN A 186 4.94 12.18 -11.44
C ASN A 186 5.15 10.72 -11.82
N ILE A 187 4.12 9.88 -11.60
CA ILE A 187 4.12 8.49 -12.10
C ILE A 187 4.19 8.50 -13.64
N LEU A 188 5.28 7.96 -14.18
CA LEU A 188 5.47 7.68 -15.60
C LEU A 188 4.99 6.28 -15.98
N PHE A 189 5.20 5.32 -15.09
CA PHE A 189 4.89 3.93 -15.32
C PHE A 189 4.55 3.23 -14.01
N GLU A 190 3.64 2.27 -14.10
CA GLU A 190 3.37 1.29 -13.07
C GLU A 190 3.26 -0.10 -13.69
N SER A 191 3.80 -1.12 -13.02
CA SER A 191 3.61 -2.50 -13.44
C SER A 191 2.26 -3.04 -12.95
N ASN A 192 1.90 -4.23 -13.45
CA ASN A 192 0.99 -5.10 -12.71
C ASN A 192 1.66 -5.59 -11.41
N ILE A 193 0.87 -6.20 -10.53
CA ILE A 193 1.45 -6.97 -9.42
C ILE A 193 2.42 -8.01 -10.01
N LEU A 194 3.63 -8.05 -9.47
CA LEU A 194 4.68 -8.94 -9.91
C LEU A 194 4.30 -10.38 -9.55
N ASP A 195 4.31 -11.25 -10.54
CA ASP A 195 3.97 -12.66 -10.40
C ASP A 195 5.20 -13.44 -9.89
N PHE A 196 5.48 -13.32 -8.59
CA PHE A 196 6.47 -14.14 -7.89
C PHE A 196 6.11 -14.26 -6.41
N ASN A 197 6.53 -15.37 -5.79
CA ASN A 197 6.36 -15.57 -4.36
C ASN A 197 7.62 -15.14 -3.58
N TYR A 198 7.49 -14.06 -2.79
CA TYR A 198 8.56 -13.64 -1.87
C TYR A 198 8.75 -14.65 -0.73
N GLY A 199 7.67 -15.15 -0.12
CA GLY A 199 7.67 -16.33 0.74
C GLY A 199 8.46 -16.29 2.04
N ASP A 200 9.08 -15.16 2.40
CA ASP A 200 9.87 -15.07 3.64
C ASP A 200 9.01 -14.65 4.84
N GLU A 201 8.71 -15.63 5.71
CA GLU A 201 7.97 -15.48 6.98
C GLU A 201 8.85 -14.90 8.11
N PHE A 202 10.10 -14.50 7.84
CA PHE A 202 10.97 -13.87 8.83
C PHE A 202 11.59 -12.60 8.24
N TRP A 203 10.76 -11.56 8.15
CA TRP A 203 11.21 -10.22 7.78
C TRP A 203 12.37 -9.75 8.67
N GLU A 204 13.56 -9.59 8.07
CA GLU A 204 14.55 -8.65 8.57
C GLU A 204 14.33 -7.27 7.91
N PRO A 205 14.52 -6.14 8.63
CA PRO A 205 14.17 -4.78 8.18
C PRO A 205 14.84 -4.30 6.88
N GLU A 206 15.72 -5.09 6.27
CA GLU A 206 16.63 -4.68 5.21
C GLU A 206 16.46 -5.56 3.96
N LEU A 207 15.42 -5.27 3.15
CA LEU A 207 15.28 -5.81 1.77
C LEU A 207 16.46 -5.47 0.85
N THR A 208 17.37 -4.61 1.30
CA THR A 208 18.57 -4.22 0.55
C THR A 208 19.45 -5.40 0.14
N GLU A 209 19.37 -6.54 0.84
CA GLU A 209 20.10 -7.75 0.43
C GLU A 209 19.35 -8.63 -0.59
N THR A 210 18.02 -8.51 -0.68
CA THR A 210 17.19 -9.34 -1.57
C THR A 210 16.80 -8.63 -2.87
N VAL A 211 16.89 -7.29 -2.92
CA VAL A 211 16.73 -6.51 -4.14
C VAL A 211 18.10 -6.09 -4.66
N THR A 212 18.44 -6.54 -5.87
CA THR A 212 19.65 -6.10 -6.57
C THR A 212 19.27 -5.33 -7.82
N SER A 213 20.03 -4.28 -8.11
CA SER A 213 19.81 -3.49 -9.31
C SER A 213 21.13 -3.12 -9.98
N LYS A 214 21.11 -3.01 -11.31
CA LYS A 214 22.27 -2.60 -12.09
C LYS A 214 21.88 -2.02 -13.44
N MET A 215 22.59 -0.98 -13.86
CA MET A 215 22.55 -0.53 -15.25
C MET A 215 23.30 -1.52 -16.15
N THR A 216 22.73 -1.84 -17.30
CA THR A 216 23.31 -2.69 -18.34
C THR A 216 23.16 -2.02 -19.71
N GLU A 217 23.80 -2.57 -20.75
CA GLU A 217 23.62 -2.09 -22.13
C GLU A 217 22.16 -2.15 -22.61
N LYS A 218 21.35 -3.06 -22.05
CA LYS A 218 19.93 -3.24 -22.40
C LYS A 218 18.98 -2.36 -21.59
N GLY A 219 19.47 -1.72 -20.53
CA GLY A 219 18.68 -0.91 -19.61
C GLY A 219 18.97 -1.19 -18.14
N PHE A 220 18.12 -0.65 -17.27
CA PHE A 220 18.21 -0.81 -15.82
C PHE A 220 17.55 -2.12 -15.38
N GLY A 221 18.37 -3.08 -14.95
CA GLY A 221 17.91 -4.36 -14.43
C GLY A 221 17.57 -4.26 -12.95
N ILE A 222 16.42 -4.82 -12.57
CA ILE A 222 16.01 -5.05 -11.18
C ILE A 222 15.77 -6.54 -10.98
N LYS A 223 16.32 -7.09 -9.90
CA LYS A 223 16.12 -8.47 -9.49
C LYS A 223 15.66 -8.50 -8.04
N ILE A 224 14.61 -9.26 -7.76
CA ILE A 224 14.08 -9.47 -6.41
C ILE A 224 14.20 -10.97 -6.12
N ILE A 225 14.85 -11.31 -5.02
CA ILE A 225 15.07 -12.68 -4.57
C ILE A 225 13.99 -13.00 -3.52
N GLY A 226 13.09 -13.92 -3.84
CA GLY A 226 12.17 -14.54 -2.89
C GLY A 226 12.66 -15.90 -2.41
N LEU A 227 11.84 -16.61 -1.63
CA LEU A 227 12.19 -17.87 -0.97
C LEU A 227 12.59 -18.98 -1.96
N ASN A 228 11.82 -19.15 -3.04
CA ASN A 228 12.05 -20.19 -4.05
C ASN A 228 12.01 -19.63 -5.48
N GLU A 229 11.85 -18.32 -5.62
CA GLU A 229 11.63 -17.65 -6.89
C GLU A 229 12.42 -16.35 -6.95
N GLU A 230 12.68 -15.92 -8.18
CA GLU A 230 13.26 -14.62 -8.42
C GLU A 230 12.45 -13.92 -9.49
N PHE A 231 12.22 -12.63 -9.26
CA PHE A 231 11.71 -11.73 -10.27
C PHE A 231 12.90 -11.07 -10.97
N ASN A 232 12.89 -11.00 -12.30
CA ASN A 232 13.87 -10.28 -13.10
C ASN A 232 13.15 -9.34 -14.07
N GLY A 233 13.32 -8.04 -13.86
CA GLY A 233 12.79 -6.98 -14.72
C GLY A 233 13.91 -6.16 -15.37
N MET A 234 13.68 -5.71 -16.59
CA MET A 234 14.57 -4.81 -17.32
C MET A 234 13.79 -3.56 -17.75
N TRP A 235 14.14 -2.42 -17.17
CA TRP A 235 13.57 -1.13 -17.54
C TRP A 235 14.42 -0.43 -18.59
N ASN A 236 13.86 -0.18 -19.77
CA ASN A 236 14.58 0.44 -20.89
C ASN A 236 14.42 1.97 -20.98
N GLY A 237 13.83 2.59 -19.95
CA GLY A 237 13.47 4.02 -19.92
C GLY A 237 12.00 4.30 -20.28
N LYS A 238 11.26 3.30 -20.78
CA LYS A 238 9.86 3.43 -21.21
C LYS A 238 8.97 2.25 -20.83
N GLU A 239 9.51 1.04 -20.89
CA GLU A 239 8.78 -0.20 -20.65
C GLU A 239 9.58 -1.12 -19.73
N LEU A 240 8.86 -1.85 -18.87
CA LEU A 240 9.42 -2.90 -18.03
C LEU A 240 9.27 -4.25 -18.74
N ILE A 241 10.38 -4.81 -19.19
CA ILE A 241 10.45 -6.12 -19.80
C ILE A 241 10.68 -7.14 -18.69
N ILE A 242 9.73 -8.06 -18.50
CA ILE A 242 9.83 -9.13 -17.50
C ILE A 242 10.33 -10.38 -18.21
N ASN A 243 11.50 -10.87 -17.81
CA ASN A 243 12.03 -12.12 -18.35
C ASN A 243 11.43 -13.27 -17.56
N SER A 244 10.46 -13.99 -18.12
CA SER A 244 9.94 -15.22 -17.54
C SER A 244 11.03 -16.30 -17.53
N LYS A 245 10.99 -17.20 -16.54
CA LYS A 245 11.97 -18.30 -16.31
C LYS A 245 12.16 -19.29 -17.49
N GLU A 246 11.50 -19.13 -18.63
CA GLU A 246 11.51 -20.09 -19.74
C GLU A 246 12.67 -19.92 -20.76
N ASP A 247 13.51 -18.88 -20.65
CA ASP A 247 14.57 -18.65 -21.65
C ASP A 247 15.98 -19.15 -21.25
N ASN A 248 16.09 -20.05 -20.27
CA ASN A 248 17.33 -20.76 -19.99
C ASN A 248 17.23 -22.22 -20.48
N ASN A 249 17.39 -22.41 -21.79
CA ASN A 249 17.77 -23.69 -22.39
C ASN A 249 19.23 -24.05 -22.04
#